data_AF-A0A7R9JG07-F1
#
_entry.id   AF-A0A7R9JG07-F1
#
_cell.length_a   1.000
_cell.length_b   1.000
_cell.length_c   1.000
_cell.angle_alpha   90.00
_cell.angle_beta   90.00
_cell.angle_gamma   90.00
#
_symmetry.space_group_name_H-M   'P 1'
#
loop_
_entity.id
_entity.type
_entity.pdbx_description
1 polymer ?
#
loop_
_entity_poly.entity_id
_entity_poly.type
_entity_poly.pdbx_seq_one_letter_code
_entity_poly.pdbx_strand_id
1 'polypeptide(L)'
;MDKLCIVELIQKYGYQAEIHHVTSPDGYVTTLHRLPPRGRITRSTPILLQHGLLGSSADWVLIGPRDGLGYNLVDAGYDVWLGNNRGNSYSRKHVNLTTSNKKYWDFSMHEMGVHDTPAVIDYILGRALSTELYYIGHSLGASLFFIMTSEKPEYNSKVRAMIGLAPGAFLGNARSPIVVPWFKALAKLQVCISQELLGLCRSRATG
;
A
#
# COMPACT_ATOMS: atom_id res chain seq x y z
N MET A 1 6.60 18.06 17.87
CA MET A 1 5.94 18.27 16.57
C MET A 1 4.52 17.79 16.71
N ASP A 2 3.58 18.73 16.71
CA ASP A 2 2.17 18.45 16.90
C ASP A 2 1.69 17.45 15.85
N LYS A 3 1.09 16.35 16.33
CA LYS A 3 0.54 15.27 15.51
C LYS A 3 -0.69 15.79 14.77
N LEU A 4 -0.51 16.55 13.68
CA LEU A 4 -1.60 16.71 12.73
C LEU A 4 -1.89 15.35 12.11
N CYS A 5 -3.15 14.93 12.19
CA CYS A 5 -3.68 13.90 11.30
C CYS A 5 -3.41 14.34 9.86
N ILE A 6 -3.07 13.41 8.96
CA ILE A 6 -2.70 13.77 7.58
C ILE A 6 -3.82 14.56 6.87
N VAL A 7 -5.07 14.30 7.24
CA VAL A 7 -6.24 15.07 6.82
C VAL A 7 -6.15 16.53 7.24
N GLU A 8 -5.77 16.80 8.49
CA GLU A 8 -5.60 18.17 9.00
C GLU A 8 -4.43 18.87 8.28
N LEU A 9 -3.35 18.15 7.96
CA LEU A 9 -2.24 18.72 7.17
C LEU A 9 -2.71 19.11 5.77
N ILE A 10 -3.47 18.24 5.10
CA ILE A 10 -4.03 18.51 3.77
C ILE A 10 -5.00 19.70 3.82
N GLN A 11 -5.88 19.74 4.82
CA GLN A 11 -6.83 20.83 5.03
C GLN A 11 -6.14 22.15 5.37
N LYS A 12 -5.05 22.14 6.15
CA LYS A 12 -4.24 23.32 6.45
C LYS A 12 -3.69 23.98 5.18
N TYR A 13 -3.41 23.21 4.14
CA TYR A 13 -2.97 23.73 2.84
C TYR A 13 -4.12 24.12 1.90
N GLY A 14 -5.38 24.07 2.37
CA GLY A 14 -6.55 24.49 1.59
C GLY A 14 -7.11 23.42 0.64
N TYR A 15 -6.70 22.16 0.80
CA TYR A 15 -7.22 21.04 0.02
C TYR A 15 -8.30 20.29 0.82
N GLN A 16 -9.27 19.72 0.11
CA GLN A 16 -10.21 18.78 0.72
C GLN A 16 -9.54 17.42 0.95
N ALA A 17 -9.98 16.72 2.00
CA ALA A 17 -9.50 15.40 2.35
C ALA A 17 -10.63 14.55 2.92
N GLU A 18 -10.78 13.33 2.40
CA GLU A 18 -11.74 12.33 2.87
C GLU A 18 -10.99 11.10 3.42
N ILE A 19 -11.59 10.43 4.41
CA ILE A 19 -11.10 9.16 4.96
C ILE A 19 -12.06 8.04 4.54
N HIS A 20 -11.52 6.97 3.98
CA HIS A 20 -12.28 5.78 3.61
C HIS A 20 -11.68 4.56 4.29
N HIS A 21 -12.52 3.54 4.51
CA HIS A 21 -12.10 2.26 5.06
C HIS A 21 -12.48 1.16 4.09
N VAL A 22 -11.50 0.32 3.76
CA VAL A 22 -11.66 -0.82 2.86
C VAL A 22 -11.30 -2.08 3.62
N THR A 23 -12.20 -3.05 3.61
CA THR A 23 -12.00 -4.35 4.24
C THR A 23 -11.57 -5.36 3.18
N SER A 24 -10.38 -5.95 3.35
CA SER A 24 -9.89 -7.02 2.50
C SER A 24 -10.66 -8.33 2.75
N PRO A 25 -10.66 -9.29 1.81
CA PRO A 25 -11.36 -10.58 1.99
C PRO A 25 -10.93 -11.37 3.22
N ASP A 26 -9.68 -11.25 3.65
CA ASP A 26 -9.12 -11.87 4.84
C ASP A 26 -9.34 -11.05 6.11
N GLY A 27 -10.03 -9.90 6.03
CA GLY A 27 -10.56 -9.18 7.19
C GLY A 27 -9.74 -8.02 7.69
N TYR A 28 -8.63 -7.65 7.04
CA TYR A 28 -7.88 -6.43 7.37
C TYR A 28 -8.65 -5.20 6.91
N VAL A 29 -8.65 -4.15 7.73
CA VAL A 29 -9.29 -2.88 7.39
C VAL A 29 -8.20 -1.84 7.13
N THR A 30 -8.02 -1.51 5.86
CA THR A 30 -7.09 -0.48 5.40
C THR A 30 -7.77 0.87 5.29
N THR A 31 -7.09 1.92 5.74
CA THR A 31 -7.55 3.30 5.61
C THR A 31 -7.01 3.92 4.33
N LEU A 32 -7.87 4.49 3.50
CA LEU A 32 -7.49 5.31 2.36
C LEU A 32 -7.71 6.78 2.68
N HIS A 33 -6.77 7.63 2.26
CA HIS A 33 -7.01 9.07 2.24
C HIS A 33 -7.27 9.50 0.80
N ARG A 34 -8.28 10.33 0.59
CA ARG A 34 -8.63 10.82 -0.74
C ARG A 34 -8.54 12.34 -0.77
N LEU A 35 -7.91 12.87 -1.80
CA LEU A 35 -7.95 14.29 -2.14
C LEU A 35 -8.86 14.42 -3.37
N PRO A 36 -10.13 14.84 -3.20
CA PRO A 36 -11.02 15.04 -4.33
C PRO A 36 -10.54 16.22 -5.19
N PRO A 37 -10.91 16.27 -6.48
CA PRO A 37 -10.48 17.31 -7.39
C PRO A 37 -11.04 18.68 -6.98
N ARG A 38 -10.30 19.75 -7.30
CA ARG A 38 -10.74 21.12 -7.03
C ARG A 38 -11.77 21.55 -8.07
N GLY A 39 -13.03 21.60 -7.66
CA GLY A 39 -14.14 22.00 -8.52
C GLY A 39 -14.66 20.85 -9.39
N ARG A 40 -14.90 21.11 -10.68
CA ARG A 40 -15.42 20.07 -11.57
C ARG A 40 -14.33 19.07 -11.92
N ILE A 41 -14.65 17.78 -11.85
CA ILE A 41 -13.78 16.71 -12.34
C ILE A 41 -13.47 16.98 -13.82
N THR A 42 -12.22 17.33 -14.13
CA THR A 42 -11.76 17.49 -15.52
C THR A 42 -11.18 16.19 -16.06
N ARG A 43 -10.81 15.25 -15.17
CA ARG A 43 -10.30 13.92 -15.53
C ARG A 43 -11.04 12.84 -14.77
N SER A 44 -11.78 12.00 -15.50
CA SER A 44 -12.67 10.98 -14.95
C SER A 44 -11.98 9.72 -14.41
N THR A 45 -10.70 9.53 -14.72
CA THR A 45 -9.93 8.35 -14.29
C THR A 45 -9.18 8.68 -12.99
N PRO A 46 -9.52 8.03 -11.86
CA PRO A 46 -8.87 8.30 -10.59
C PRO A 46 -7.42 7.78 -10.59
N ILE A 47 -6.62 8.29 -9.66
CA ILE A 47 -5.24 7.87 -9.45
C ILE A 47 -5.11 7.26 -8.06
N LEU A 48 -4.53 6.06 -7.98
CA LEU A 48 -4.07 5.45 -6.73
C LEU A 48 -2.56 5.65 -6.58
N LEU A 49 -2.15 6.29 -5.49
CA LEU A 49 -0.75 6.43 -5.06
C LEU A 49 -0.45 5.43 -3.93
N GLN A 50 0.41 4.46 -4.18
CA GLN A 50 0.77 3.39 -3.23
C GLN A 50 2.19 3.55 -2.69
N HIS A 51 2.31 3.72 -1.38
CA HIS A 51 3.57 3.96 -0.68
C HIS A 51 4.51 2.73 -0.64
N GLY A 52 5.77 2.99 -0.26
CA GLY A 52 6.81 1.97 -0.14
C GLY A 52 6.86 1.28 1.24
N LEU A 53 7.91 0.47 1.45
CA LEU A 53 8.14 -0.21 2.73
C LEU A 53 8.36 0.80 3.85
N LEU A 54 7.72 0.59 5.01
CA LEU A 54 7.72 1.50 6.18
C LEU A 54 7.13 2.91 5.93
N GLY A 55 6.56 3.15 4.75
CA GLY A 55 5.91 4.40 4.40
C GLY A 55 4.45 4.46 4.81
N SER A 56 3.79 5.53 4.37
CA SER A 56 2.34 5.68 4.48
C SER A 56 1.81 6.60 3.39
N SER A 57 0.50 6.76 3.32
CA SER A 57 -0.14 7.81 2.50
C SER A 57 0.46 9.22 2.67
N ALA A 58 1.09 9.52 3.81
CA ALA A 58 1.74 10.81 4.04
C ALA A 58 2.91 11.10 3.07
N ASP A 59 3.56 10.07 2.53
CA ASP A 59 4.73 10.20 1.64
C ASP A 59 4.42 11.09 0.42
N TRP A 60 3.16 11.14 -0.01
CA TRP A 60 2.71 11.84 -1.20
C TRP A 60 2.36 13.32 -0.99
N VAL A 61 2.29 13.77 0.27
CA VAL A 61 1.82 15.12 0.62
C VAL A 61 2.72 15.83 1.65
N LEU A 62 3.63 15.11 2.31
CA LEU A 62 4.42 15.64 3.43
C LEU A 62 5.27 16.87 3.07
N ILE A 63 5.79 16.93 1.83
CA ILE A 63 6.66 18.03 1.37
C ILE A 63 5.89 19.30 0.94
N GLY A 64 4.56 19.29 1.08
CA GLY A 64 3.69 20.44 0.86
C GLY A 64 3.23 20.62 -0.59
N PRO A 65 2.33 21.59 -0.85
CA PRO A 65 1.61 21.72 -2.12
C PRO A 65 2.44 21.95 -3.38
N ARG A 66 3.63 22.54 -3.23
CA ARG A 66 4.49 22.87 -4.37
C ARG A 66 5.09 21.62 -5.01
N ASP A 67 5.52 20.67 -4.18
CA ASP A 67 6.34 19.55 -4.62
C ASP A 67 5.68 18.18 -4.32
N GLY A 68 4.66 18.15 -3.46
CA GLY A 68 3.93 16.94 -3.10
C GLY A 68 3.09 16.42 -4.26
N LEU A 69 3.41 15.21 -4.74
CA LEU A 69 2.75 14.61 -5.90
C LEU A 69 1.22 14.54 -5.74
N GLY A 70 0.72 14.27 -4.53
CA GLY A 70 -0.72 14.25 -4.26
C GLY A 70 -1.40 15.58 -4.58
N TYR A 71 -0.78 16.70 -4.21
CA TYR A 71 -1.32 18.03 -4.48
C TYR A 71 -1.23 18.39 -5.96
N ASN A 72 -0.08 18.13 -6.58
CA ASN A 72 0.14 18.43 -8.00
C ASN A 72 -0.87 17.71 -8.91
N LEU A 73 -1.24 16.47 -8.58
CA LEU A 73 -2.24 15.71 -9.31
C LEU A 73 -3.67 16.25 -9.10
N VAL A 74 -4.00 16.67 -7.88
CA VAL A 74 -5.30 17.29 -7.59
C VAL A 74 -5.46 18.63 -8.32
N ASP A 75 -4.42 19.46 -8.32
CA ASP A 75 -4.42 20.74 -9.04
C ASP A 75 -4.44 20.54 -10.57
N ALA A 76 -3.93 19.41 -11.06
CA ALA A 76 -4.10 18.97 -12.44
C ALA A 76 -5.51 18.41 -12.76
N GLY A 77 -6.41 18.35 -11.78
CA GLY A 77 -7.82 18.00 -11.93
C GLY A 77 -8.15 16.50 -11.82
N TYR A 78 -7.25 15.70 -11.23
CA TYR A 78 -7.50 14.30 -10.95
C TYR A 78 -8.21 14.08 -9.60
N ASP A 79 -8.93 12.96 -9.51
CA ASP A 79 -9.37 12.39 -8.23
C ASP A 79 -8.25 11.49 -7.67
N VAL A 80 -7.67 11.87 -6.54
CA VAL A 80 -6.44 11.26 -6.01
C VAL A 80 -6.72 10.47 -4.75
N TRP A 81 -6.28 9.21 -4.76
CA TRP A 81 -6.42 8.26 -3.68
C TRP A 81 -5.03 7.85 -3.17
N LEU A 82 -4.84 7.93 -1.87
CA LEU A 82 -3.59 7.61 -1.18
C LEU A 82 -3.79 6.30 -0.40
N GLY A 83 -3.15 5.24 -0.90
CA GLY A 83 -3.20 3.92 -0.29
C GLY A 83 -2.45 3.85 1.03
N ASN A 84 -2.89 2.96 1.93
CA ASN A 84 -2.11 2.52 3.08
C ASN A 84 -2.10 0.99 3.12
N ASN A 85 -0.97 0.41 3.52
CA ASN A 85 -0.84 -1.04 3.70
C ASN A 85 -1.32 -1.46 5.10
N ARG A 86 -1.90 -2.66 5.21
CA ARG A 86 -2.16 -3.32 6.50
C ARG A 86 -0.95 -3.24 7.43
N GLY A 87 -1.20 -2.95 8.71
CA GLY A 87 -0.18 -2.85 9.76
C GLY A 87 0.52 -1.49 9.87
N ASN A 88 0.42 -0.60 8.86
CA ASN A 88 1.00 0.75 8.95
C ASN A 88 0.25 1.63 9.97
N SER A 89 0.75 2.85 10.23
CA SER A 89 0.20 3.76 11.25
C SER A 89 -1.30 4.07 11.11
N TYR A 90 -1.86 3.96 9.90
CA TYR A 90 -3.28 4.25 9.62
C TYR A 90 -4.15 3.00 9.53
N SER A 91 -3.56 1.82 9.27
CA SER A 91 -4.29 0.59 8.93
C SER A 91 -4.04 -0.55 9.92
N ARG A 92 -4.33 -0.29 11.20
CA ARG A 92 -4.14 -1.24 12.32
C ARG A 92 -5.45 -1.85 12.84
N LYS A 93 -6.37 -2.16 11.93
CA LYS A 93 -7.68 -2.72 12.24
C LYS A 93 -7.91 -4.03 11.48
N HIS A 94 -8.68 -4.92 12.08
CA HIS A 94 -9.10 -6.18 11.49
C HIS A 94 -10.46 -6.57 12.09
N VAL A 95 -11.30 -7.27 11.34
CA VAL A 95 -12.68 -7.62 11.76
C VAL A 95 -12.71 -8.51 13.00
N ASN A 96 -11.80 -9.50 13.07
CA ASN A 96 -11.75 -10.50 14.15
C ASN A 96 -10.48 -10.49 15.03
N LEU A 97 -9.48 -9.68 14.69
CA LEU A 97 -8.15 -9.73 15.31
C LEU A 97 -7.76 -8.34 15.81
N THR A 98 -6.94 -8.30 16.85
CA THR A 98 -6.33 -7.08 17.37
C THR A 98 -4.82 -7.10 17.13
N THR A 99 -4.17 -5.93 17.17
CA THR A 99 -2.72 -5.81 17.04
C THR A 99 -1.94 -6.54 18.14
N SER A 100 -2.61 -6.96 19.23
CA SER A 100 -2.01 -7.76 20.29
C SER A 100 -1.92 -9.25 19.93
N ASN A 101 -2.70 -9.72 18.94
CA ASN A 101 -2.67 -11.10 18.49
C ASN A 101 -1.49 -11.32 17.52
N LYS A 102 -0.65 -12.33 17.76
CA LYS A 102 0.46 -12.67 16.84
C LYS A 102 -0.02 -12.94 15.41
N LYS A 103 -1.17 -13.59 15.26
CA LYS A 103 -1.81 -13.89 13.97
C LYS A 103 -2.18 -12.62 13.16
N TYR A 104 -2.36 -11.47 13.81
CA TYR A 104 -2.59 -10.20 13.12
C TYR A 104 -1.36 -9.76 12.31
N TRP A 105 -0.15 -10.21 12.69
CA TRP A 105 1.10 -9.83 12.04
C TRP A 105 1.63 -10.93 11.12
N ASP A 106 0.87 -12.00 10.93
CA ASP A 106 1.22 -13.13 10.08
C ASP A 106 0.81 -12.85 8.63
N PHE A 107 1.47 -11.86 8.02
CA PHE A 107 1.30 -11.48 6.62
C PHE A 107 2.63 -11.00 6.03
N SER A 108 2.69 -11.00 4.71
CA SER A 108 3.81 -10.51 3.92
C SER A 108 3.32 -9.58 2.81
N MET A 109 4.22 -9.18 1.91
CA MET A 109 3.83 -8.46 0.69
C MET A 109 2.90 -9.26 -0.21
N HIS A 110 2.88 -10.61 -0.10
CA HIS A 110 1.99 -11.45 -0.89
C HIS A 110 0.54 -11.14 -0.58
N GLU A 111 0.12 -11.20 0.70
CA GLU A 111 -1.24 -10.92 1.14
C GLU A 111 -1.66 -9.48 0.80
N MET A 112 -0.75 -8.51 0.90
CA MET A 112 -1.01 -7.13 0.46
C MET A 112 -1.30 -7.04 -1.05
N GLY A 113 -0.58 -7.82 -1.87
CA GLY A 113 -0.77 -7.84 -3.31
C GLY A 113 -2.05 -8.58 -3.73
N VAL A 114 -2.37 -9.72 -3.10
CA VAL A 114 -3.51 -10.56 -3.51
C VAL A 114 -4.82 -10.24 -2.80
N HIS A 115 -4.81 -9.51 -1.68
CA HIS A 115 -6.00 -9.14 -0.92
C HIS A 115 -6.22 -7.63 -0.84
N ASP A 116 -5.24 -6.86 -0.35
CA ASP A 116 -5.44 -5.42 -0.11
C ASP A 116 -5.57 -4.65 -1.42
N THR A 117 -4.60 -4.83 -2.33
CA THR A 117 -4.51 -4.05 -3.58
C THR A 117 -5.78 -4.23 -4.44
N PRO A 118 -6.28 -5.47 -4.69
CA PRO A 118 -7.57 -5.72 -5.30
C PRO A 118 -8.75 -5.01 -4.65
N ALA A 119 -8.89 -5.15 -3.32
CA ALA A 119 -10.02 -4.58 -2.59
C ALA A 119 -10.02 -3.04 -2.65
N VAL A 120 -8.85 -2.43 -2.57
CA VAL A 120 -8.67 -0.98 -2.71
C VAL A 120 -9.02 -0.51 -4.12
N ILE A 121 -8.56 -1.20 -5.17
CA ILE A 121 -8.89 -0.85 -6.56
C ILE A 121 -10.39 -0.93 -6.78
N ASP A 122 -11.04 -2.04 -6.40
CA ASP A 122 -12.48 -2.23 -6.58
C ASP A 122 -13.30 -1.17 -5.83
N TYR A 123 -12.88 -0.82 -4.61
CA TYR A 123 -13.51 0.25 -3.84
C TYR A 123 -13.42 1.61 -4.58
N ILE A 124 -12.23 1.97 -5.09
CA ILE A 124 -12.01 3.23 -5.79
C ILE A 124 -12.83 3.29 -7.08
N LEU A 125 -12.81 2.23 -7.88
CA LEU A 125 -13.56 2.14 -9.13
C LEU A 125 -15.07 2.27 -8.90
N GLY A 126 -15.60 1.56 -7.89
CA GLY A 126 -17.00 1.66 -7.50
C GLY A 126 -17.38 3.05 -6.99
N ARG A 127 -16.49 3.70 -6.24
CA ARG A 127 -16.74 5.05 -5.72
C ARG A 127 -16.65 6.14 -6.79
N ALA A 128 -15.70 6.02 -7.72
CA ALA A 128 -15.48 6.96 -8.80
C ALA A 128 -16.39 6.72 -10.01
N LEU A 129 -17.16 5.62 -10.03
CA LEU A 129 -17.93 5.16 -11.19
C LEU A 129 -17.04 5.04 -12.45
N SER A 130 -15.83 4.53 -12.26
CA SER A 130 -14.82 4.37 -13.30
C SER A 130 -14.54 2.89 -13.54
N THR A 131 -14.22 2.52 -14.78
CA THR A 131 -13.86 1.14 -15.13
C THR A 131 -12.37 0.85 -14.94
N GLU A 132 -11.55 1.91 -14.90
CA GLU A 132 -10.10 1.83 -14.83
C GLU A 132 -9.55 2.94 -13.92
N LEU A 133 -8.34 2.75 -13.38
CA LEU A 133 -7.59 3.78 -12.68
C LEU A 133 -6.13 3.83 -13.13
N TYR A 134 -5.42 4.91 -12.79
CA TYR A 134 -3.96 4.95 -12.89
C TYR A 134 -3.35 4.49 -11.56
N TYR A 135 -2.35 3.62 -11.62
CA TYR A 135 -1.63 3.14 -10.46
C TYR A 135 -0.23 3.73 -10.42
N ILE A 136 0.14 4.40 -9.34
CA ILE A 136 1.51 4.89 -9.12
C ILE A 136 2.05 4.24 -7.85
N GLY A 137 3.04 3.36 -8.00
CA GLY A 137 3.62 2.61 -6.90
C GLY A 137 5.06 3.01 -6.65
N HIS A 138 5.42 3.33 -5.40
CA HIS A 138 6.82 3.51 -5.00
C HIS A 138 7.36 2.26 -4.31
N SER A 139 8.52 1.75 -4.74
CA SER A 139 9.22 0.64 -4.09
C SER A 139 8.30 -0.57 -3.88
N LEU A 140 8.02 -0.94 -2.61
CA LEU A 140 7.06 -2.00 -2.26
C LEU A 140 5.70 -1.80 -2.95
N GLY A 141 5.19 -0.57 -3.06
CA GLY A 141 3.93 -0.29 -3.75
C GLY A 141 3.93 -0.77 -5.20
N ALA A 142 5.06 -0.63 -5.92
CA ALA A 142 5.19 -1.22 -7.24
C ALA A 142 5.21 -2.76 -7.19
N SER A 143 5.87 -3.34 -6.19
CA SER A 143 5.88 -4.80 -5.99
C SER A 143 4.47 -5.36 -5.77
N LEU A 144 3.62 -4.65 -5.03
CA LEU A 144 2.23 -5.06 -4.78
C LEU A 144 1.43 -5.13 -6.08
N PHE A 145 1.62 -4.17 -6.98
CA PHE A 145 1.04 -4.23 -8.32
C PHE A 145 1.51 -5.47 -9.09
N PHE A 146 2.82 -5.75 -9.11
CA PHE A 146 3.32 -6.94 -9.82
C PHE A 146 2.76 -8.24 -9.26
N ILE A 147 2.74 -8.41 -7.92
CA ILE A 147 2.12 -9.57 -7.27
C ILE A 147 0.64 -9.68 -7.66
N MET A 148 -0.12 -8.59 -7.56
CA MET A 148 -1.52 -8.58 -7.92
C MET A 148 -1.72 -9.03 -9.37
N THR A 149 -1.01 -8.43 -10.32
CA THR A 149 -1.21 -8.73 -11.75
C THR A 149 -0.70 -10.10 -12.18
N SER A 150 0.24 -10.71 -11.44
CA SER A 150 0.68 -12.09 -11.69
C SER A 150 -0.30 -13.11 -11.14
N GLU A 151 -0.81 -12.90 -9.93
CA GLU A 151 -1.71 -13.84 -9.24
C GLU A 151 -3.20 -13.64 -9.62
N LYS A 152 -3.56 -12.43 -10.06
CA LYS A 152 -4.93 -11.99 -10.40
C LYS A 152 -4.94 -11.22 -11.72
N PRO A 153 -4.67 -11.89 -12.85
CA PRO A 153 -4.51 -11.24 -14.14
C PRO A 153 -5.75 -10.48 -14.62
N GLU A 154 -6.94 -10.78 -14.08
CA GLU A 154 -8.17 -10.03 -14.33
C GLU A 154 -8.11 -8.56 -13.89
N TYR A 155 -7.18 -8.19 -13.01
CA TYR A 155 -6.96 -6.78 -12.60
C TYR A 155 -6.16 -5.98 -13.62
N ASN A 156 -5.51 -6.61 -14.61
CA ASN A 156 -4.79 -5.87 -15.65
C ASN A 156 -5.73 -4.95 -16.43
N SER A 157 -6.98 -5.36 -16.67
CA SER A 157 -7.98 -4.53 -17.37
C SER A 157 -8.57 -3.41 -16.52
N LYS A 158 -8.29 -3.39 -15.21
CA LYS A 158 -8.75 -2.36 -14.27
C LYS A 158 -7.71 -1.25 -14.05
N VAL A 159 -6.49 -1.40 -14.59
CA VAL A 159 -5.41 -0.43 -14.45
C VAL A 159 -4.99 0.05 -15.83
N ARG A 160 -5.33 1.31 -16.14
CA ARG A 160 -5.04 1.91 -17.45
C ARG A 160 -3.54 2.01 -17.71
N ALA A 161 -2.79 2.41 -16.70
CA ALA A 161 -1.33 2.40 -16.72
C ALA A 161 -0.78 2.31 -15.29
N MET A 162 0.35 1.63 -15.16
CA MET A 162 1.15 1.59 -13.94
C MET A 162 2.43 2.41 -14.11
N ILE A 163 2.70 3.29 -13.15
CA ILE A 163 3.94 4.07 -13.06
C ILE A 163 4.70 3.59 -11.83
N GLY A 164 5.84 2.96 -12.05
CA GLY A 164 6.73 2.47 -10.99
C GLY A 164 7.81 3.48 -10.63
N LEU A 165 7.80 4.00 -9.41
CA LEU A 165 8.87 4.82 -8.86
C LEU A 165 9.81 3.92 -8.05
N ALA A 166 11.06 3.77 -8.49
CA ALA A 166 12.01 2.82 -7.92
C ALA A 166 11.42 1.39 -7.74
N PRO A 167 10.89 0.76 -8.81
CA PRO A 167 10.12 -0.46 -8.70
C PRO A 167 10.96 -1.66 -8.22
N GLY A 168 10.48 -2.35 -7.19
CA GLY A 168 11.08 -3.59 -6.70
C GLY A 168 10.40 -4.82 -7.29
N ALA A 169 11.10 -5.60 -8.11
CA ALA A 169 10.61 -6.91 -8.58
C ALA A 169 11.59 -8.03 -8.18
N PHE A 170 12.87 -7.86 -8.52
CA PHE A 170 13.95 -8.76 -8.14
C PHE A 170 15.05 -7.97 -7.41
N LEU A 171 15.46 -8.45 -6.24
CA LEU A 171 16.50 -7.80 -5.42
C LEU A 171 17.88 -8.48 -5.53
N GLY A 172 18.05 -9.45 -6.44
CA GLY A 172 19.27 -10.26 -6.54
C GLY A 172 20.56 -9.48 -6.78
N ASN A 173 20.47 -8.35 -7.50
CA ASN A 173 21.60 -7.48 -7.82
C ASN A 173 21.64 -6.19 -6.97
N ALA A 174 20.75 -6.04 -5.98
CA ALA A 174 20.79 -4.88 -5.10
C ALA A 174 22.11 -4.84 -4.33
N ARG A 175 22.72 -3.65 -4.23
CA ARG A 175 24.02 -3.43 -3.58
C ARG A 175 23.93 -2.61 -2.29
N SER A 176 22.72 -2.23 -1.90
CA SER A 176 22.53 -1.39 -0.71
C SER A 176 22.99 -2.14 0.54
N PRO A 177 23.96 -1.59 1.29
CA PRO A 177 24.56 -2.25 2.45
C PRO A 177 23.57 -2.37 3.62
N ILE A 178 22.42 -1.70 3.55
CA ILE A 178 21.34 -1.77 4.55
C ILE A 178 20.19 -2.62 4.02
N VAL A 179 19.69 -2.32 2.82
CA VAL A 179 18.48 -2.93 2.28
C VAL A 179 18.70 -4.42 1.99
N VAL A 180 19.85 -4.81 1.46
CA VAL A 180 20.14 -6.20 1.09
C VAL A 180 20.25 -7.11 2.32
N PRO A 181 21.02 -6.77 3.37
CA PRO A 181 21.01 -7.56 4.60
C PRO A 181 19.64 -7.61 5.27
N TRP A 182 18.88 -6.50 5.25
CA TRP A 182 17.57 -6.43 5.89
C TRP A 182 16.53 -7.33 5.20
N PHE A 183 16.46 -7.32 3.87
CA PHE A 183 15.60 -8.25 3.12
C PHE A 183 16.04 -9.71 3.27
N LYS A 184 17.34 -10.00 3.30
CA LYS A 184 17.85 -11.35 3.58
C LYS A 184 17.48 -11.85 4.98
N ALA A 185 17.52 -10.96 5.98
CA ALA A 185 17.13 -11.29 7.35
C ALA A 185 15.61 -11.54 7.45
N LEU A 186 14.79 -10.70 6.81
CA LEU A 186 13.34 -10.86 6.78
C LEU A 186 12.89 -12.12 6.03
N ALA A 187 13.51 -12.44 4.89
CA ALA A 187 13.26 -13.69 4.17
C ALA A 187 13.64 -14.92 5.01
N LYS A 188 14.75 -14.86 5.76
CA LYS A 188 15.14 -15.93 6.70
C LYS A 188 14.17 -16.07 7.86
N LEU A 189 13.62 -14.98 8.39
CA LEU A 189 12.60 -15.03 9.45
C LEU A 189 11.31 -15.71 8.94
N GLN A 190 10.87 -15.40 7.71
CA GLN A 190 9.71 -16.06 7.12
C GLN A 190 9.95 -17.56 6.85
N VAL A 191 11.16 -17.94 6.42
CA VAL A 191 11.55 -19.36 6.28
C VAL A 191 11.68 -20.07 7.63
N CYS A 192 12.31 -19.46 8.64
CA CYS A 192 12.40 -20.02 9.99
C CYS A 192 11.03 -20.22 10.62
N ILE A 193 10.13 -19.24 10.48
CA ILE A 193 8.75 -19.35 10.99
C ILE A 193 7.99 -20.47 10.26
N SER A 194 8.17 -20.61 8.94
CA SER A 194 7.57 -21.72 8.18
C SER A 194 8.15 -23.09 8.55
N GLN A 195 9.45 -23.18 8.88
CA GLN A 195 10.11 -24.43 9.27
C GLN A 195 9.77 -24.84 10.71
N GLU A 196 9.58 -23.87 11.62
CA GLU A 196 9.05 -24.12 12.97
C GLU A 196 7.58 -24.56 12.91
N LEU A 197 6.75 -23.97 12.03
CA LEU A 197 5.34 -24.37 11.84
C LEU A 197 5.17 -25.73 11.15
N LEU A 198 6.13 -26.17 10.33
CA LEU A 198 6.10 -27.48 9.65
C LEU A 198 6.72 -28.63 10.46
N GLY A 199 7.13 -28.39 11.72
CA GLY A 199 7.67 -29.44 12.59
C GLY A 199 8.97 -30.09 12.08
N LEU A 200 9.63 -29.49 11.10
CA LEU A 200 10.90 -29.98 10.53
C LEU A 200 12.09 -29.42 11.30
N CYS A 201 12.11 -29.67 12.62
CA CYS A 201 13.34 -29.69 13.37
C CYS A 201 13.29 -30.88 14.34
N ARG A 202 13.39 -32.10 13.78
CA ARG A 202 13.87 -33.26 14.53
C ARG A 202 15.33 -33.52 14.17
N SER A 203 16.14 -33.44 15.23
CA SER A 203 17.46 -34.05 15.44
C SER A 203 18.69 -33.29 14.91
N ARG A 204 19.49 -32.74 15.82
CA ARG A 204 20.67 -33.42 16.42
C ARG A 204 21.54 -32.42 17.19
N ALA A 205 21.47 -32.48 18.51
CA ALA A 205 22.55 -32.26 19.46
C ALA A 205 22.02 -32.95 20.73
N THR A 206 22.57 -34.07 21.18
CA THR A 206 23.86 -34.12 21.89
C THR A 206 24.49 -35.52 21.74
N GLY A 207 25.82 -35.53 21.64
CA GLY A 207 26.62 -36.65 22.12
C GLY A 207 26.73 -36.64 23.64
#